data_AF-A0A0N0A147-F1
#
_entry.id   AF-A0A0N0A147-F1
#
_cell.length_a   1.000
_cell.length_b   1.000
_cell.length_c   1.000
_cell.angle_alpha   90.00
_cell.angle_beta   90.00
_cell.angle_gamma   90.00
#
_symmetry.space_group_name_H-M   'P 1'
#
loop_
_entity.id
_entity.type
_entity.pdbx_description
1 polymer ?
#
loop_
_entity_poly.entity_id
_entity_poly.type
_entity_poly.pdbx_seq_one_letter_code
_entity_poly.pdbx_strand_id
1 'polypeptide(L)' 'MSGTAFRSGAERSYPLPHAGPGAQFTESLVTSVAALLVAYGYPRLDASADRAALESALTAFLYTPLESQR' A
#
# COMPACT_ATOMS: atom_id res chain seq x y z
N MET A 1 42.20 2.17 -0.13
CA MET A 1 41.18 1.33 -0.79
C MET A 1 40.05 1.08 0.19
N SER A 2 39.00 1.91 0.16
CA SER A 2 37.82 1.75 1.02
C SER A 2 36.78 0.96 0.26
N GLY A 3 36.69 -0.34 0.52
CA GLY A 3 35.68 -1.21 -0.07
C GLY A 3 34.32 -0.90 0.52
N THR A 4 33.46 -0.24 -0.25
CA THR A 4 32.02 -0.21 0.03
C THR A 4 31.47 -1.59 -0.27
N ALA A 5 31.43 -2.44 0.76
CA ALA A 5 30.65 -3.67 0.70
C ALA A 5 29.18 -3.27 0.50
N PHE A 6 28.69 -3.42 -0.74
CA PHE A 6 27.26 -3.40 -1.02
C PHE A 6 26.61 -4.48 -0.17
N ARG A 7 25.95 -4.08 0.93
CA ARG A 7 25.07 -4.96 1.69
C ARG A 7 23.86 -5.30 0.82
N SER A 8 24.01 -6.34 0.01
CA SER A 8 22.90 -7.07 -0.61
C SER A 8 22.11 -7.72 0.52
N GLY A 9 21.21 -6.97 1.15
CA GLY A 9 20.49 -7.42 2.34
C GLY A 9 20.00 -6.31 3.27
N ALA A 10 20.12 -5.04 2.91
CA ALA A 10 19.13 -4.08 3.39
C ALA A 10 17.82 -4.45 2.69
N GLU A 11 17.02 -5.32 3.33
CA GLU A 11 15.57 -5.27 3.16
C GLU A 11 15.19 -3.80 3.08
N ARG A 12 14.27 -3.44 2.18
CA ARG A 12 13.82 -2.07 1.99
C ARG A 12 12.97 -1.62 3.18
N SER A 13 13.53 -1.73 4.38
CA SER A 13 13.00 -1.30 5.66
C SER A 13 13.09 0.21 5.64
N TYR A 14 12.06 0.84 5.06
CA TYR A 14 11.81 2.25 5.31
C TYR A 14 11.62 2.38 6.83
N PRO A 15 12.46 3.16 7.54
CA PRO A 15 12.32 3.32 8.99
C PRO A 15 11.15 4.27 9.25
N LEU A 16 9.94 3.82 8.94
CA LEU A 16 8.73 4.45 9.42
C LEU A 16 8.44 3.84 10.78
N PRO A 17 8.28 4.66 11.83
CA PRO A 17 7.75 4.16 13.09
C PRO A 17 6.45 3.43 12.78
N HIS A 18 6.28 2.22 13.35
CA HIS A 18 5.02 1.50 13.26
C HIS A 18 3.90 2.46 13.62
N ALA A 19 3.08 2.83 12.64
CA ALA A 19 1.88 3.58 12.91
C ALA A 19 1.11 2.74 13.93
N GLY A 20 0.84 3.33 15.11
CA GLY A 20 0.03 2.67 16.13
C GLY A 20 -1.31 2.22 15.56
N PRO A 21 -2.10 1.41 16.27
CA PRO A 21 -3.38 0.91 15.79
C PRO A 21 -4.34 2.08 15.51
N GLY A 22 -4.33 2.52 14.26
CA GLY A 22 -5.01 3.68 13.71
C GLY A 22 -5.06 3.46 12.21
N ALA A 23 -6.20 3.79 11.59
CA ALA A 23 -6.59 3.42 10.23
C ALA A 23 -5.40 3.15 9.29
N GLN A 24 -5.28 1.89 8.85
CA GLN A 24 -4.15 1.39 8.04
C GLN A 24 -3.92 2.25 6.78
N PHE A 25 -4.98 2.91 6.30
CA PHE A 25 -4.90 3.93 5.27
C PHE A 25 -5.53 5.24 5.75
N THR A 26 -4.84 6.35 5.44
CA THR A 26 -5.42 7.68 5.60
C THR A 26 -6.44 7.95 4.49
N GLU A 27 -7.46 8.75 4.79
CA GLU A 27 -8.46 9.14 3.80
C GLU A 27 -7.81 9.73 2.53
N SER A 28 -6.77 10.54 2.71
CA SER A 28 -5.98 11.17 1.63
C SER A 28 -5.32 10.15 0.69
N LEU A 29 -4.79 9.05 1.25
CA LEU A 29 -4.18 8.00 0.44
C LEU A 29 -5.23 7.29 -0.41
N VAL A 30 -6.38 6.95 0.19
CA VAL A 30 -7.48 6.28 -0.52
C VAL A 30 -8.02 7.15 -1.64
N THR A 31 -8.20 8.46 -1.40
CA THR A 31 -8.60 9.42 -2.44
C THR A 31 -7.56 9.49 -3.57
N SER A 32 -6.27 9.51 -3.24
CA SER A 32 -5.19 9.58 -4.22
C SER A 32 -5.13 8.34 -5.11
N VAL A 33 -5.30 7.16 -4.52
CA VAL A 33 -5.36 5.88 -5.26
C VAL A 33 -6.62 5.81 -6.12
N ALA A 34 -7.77 6.23 -5.59
CA ALA A 34 -9.02 6.29 -6.35
C ALA A 34 -8.89 7.19 -7.60
N ALA A 35 -8.30 8.38 -7.44
CA ALA A 35 -8.04 9.28 -8.57
C ALA A 35 -7.09 8.66 -9.61
N LEU A 36 -6.07 7.93 -9.16
CA LEU A 36 -5.15 7.22 -10.05
C LEU A 36 -5.89 6.12 -10.83
N LEU A 37 -6.70 5.29 -10.17
CA LEU A 37 -7.49 4.25 -10.84
C LEU A 37 -8.39 4.85 -11.93
N VAL A 38 -9.07 5.95 -11.65
CA VAL A 38 -9.88 6.65 -12.64
C VAL A 38 -9.04 7.16 -13.82
N ALA A 39 -7.83 7.68 -13.57
CA ALA A 39 -6.91 8.11 -14.62
C ALA A 39 -6.42 6.94 -15.51
N TYR A 40 -6.38 5.72 -14.96
CA TYR A 40 -6.07 4.49 -15.71
C TYR A 40 -7.30 3.89 -16.43
N GLY A 41 -8.46 4.53 -16.35
CA GLY A 41 -9.68 4.09 -17.05
C GLY A 41 -10.60 3.20 -16.23
N TYR A 42 -10.37 3.05 -14.92
CA TYR A 42 -11.32 2.37 -14.04
C TYR A 42 -12.54 3.26 -13.75
N PRO A 43 -13.71 2.66 -13.43
CA PRO A 43 -14.90 3.40 -13.03
C PRO A 43 -14.64 4.31 -11.83
N ARG A 44 -15.38 5.42 -11.75
CA ARG A 44 -15.33 6.29 -10.56
C ARG A 44 -15.90 5.57 -9.36
N LEU A 45 -15.21 5.70 -8.23
CA LEU A 45 -15.62 5.17 -6.94
C LEU A 45 -16.48 6.23 -6.26
N ASP A 46 -17.71 6.40 -6.73
CA ASP A 46 -18.64 7.44 -6.25
C ASP A 46 -19.41 7.00 -5.00
N ALA A 47 -19.52 5.68 -4.74
CA ALA A 47 -20.19 5.16 -3.55
C ALA A 47 -19.22 4.91 -2.39
N SER A 48 -19.69 5.13 -1.16
CA SER A 48 -18.95 4.78 0.06
C SER A 48 -18.61 3.28 0.12
N ALA A 49 -19.45 2.42 -0.46
CA ALA A 49 -19.20 0.99 -0.58
C ALA A 49 -18.00 0.68 -1.48
N ASP A 50 -17.85 1.41 -2.59
CA ASP A 50 -16.73 1.22 -3.52
C ASP A 50 -15.39 1.64 -2.89
N ARG A 51 -15.44 2.70 -2.07
CA ARG A 51 -14.29 3.16 -1.29
C ARG A 51 -13.85 2.13 -0.25
N ALA A 52 -14.80 1.55 0.49
CA ALA A 52 -14.51 0.49 1.45
C ALA A 52 -13.96 -0.78 0.77
N ALA A 53 -14.47 -1.12 -0.42
CA ALA A 53 -13.95 -2.22 -1.23
C ALA A 53 -12.51 -1.97 -1.68
N LEU A 54 -12.17 -0.74 -2.10
CA LEU A 54 -10.81 -0.34 -2.44
C LEU A 54 -9.87 -0.46 -1.23
N GLU A 55 -10.28 0.05 -0.07
CA GLU A 55 -9.49 -0.04 1.17
C GLU A 55 -9.24 -1.50 1.57
N SER A 56 -10.26 -2.35 1.47
CA SER A 56 -10.13 -3.78 1.76
C SER A 56 -9.20 -4.48 0.77
N ALA A 57 -9.31 -4.18 -0.52
CA ALA A 57 -8.43 -4.73 -1.55
C ALA A 57 -6.97 -4.30 -1.37
N LEU A 58 -6.73 -3.02 -1.03
CA LEU A 58 -5.40 -2.52 -0.70
C LEU A 58 -4.82 -3.19 0.54
N THR A 59 -5.67 -3.41 1.56
CA THR A 59 -5.26 -4.13 2.78
C THR A 59 -4.84 -5.55 2.42
N ALA A 60 -5.66 -6.27 1.65
CA ALA A 60 -5.36 -7.61 1.21
C ALA A 60 -4.08 -7.65 0.36
N PHE A 61 -3.89 -6.71 -0.56
CA PHE A 61 -2.70 -6.67 -1.42
C PHE A 61 -1.41 -6.41 -0.65
N LEU A 62 -1.42 -5.48 0.33
CA LEU A 62 -0.22 -5.07 1.05
C LEU A 62 0.11 -5.96 2.25
N TYR A 63 -0.90 -6.50 2.92
CA TYR A 63 -0.71 -7.23 4.18
C TYR A 63 -0.98 -8.73 4.08
N THR A 64 -1.46 -9.25 2.94
CA THR A 64 -1.51 -10.71 2.74
C THR A 64 -0.10 -11.20 2.41
N PRO A 65 0.50 -12.07 3.25
CA PRO A 65 1.81 -12.63 2.95
C PRO A 65 1.75 -13.43 1.65
N LEU A 66 2.68 -13.12 0.74
CA LEU A 66 2.82 -13.77 -0.58
C LEU A 66 2.95 -15.30 -0.49
N GLU A 67 3.31 -15.83 0.69
CA GLU A 67 3.45 -17.26 0.97
C GLU A 67 2.10 -18.03 0.97
N SER A 68 0.96 -17.35 1.09
CA SER A 68 -0.38 -17.96 1.05
C SER A 68 -0.97 -18.07 -0.37
N GLN A 69 -0.16 -17.87 -1.41
CA GLN A 69 -0.59 -17.90 -2.82
C GLN A 69 0.12 -18.98 -3.66
N ARG A 70 0.73 -19.99 -3.03
CA ARG A 70 1.36 -21.13 -3.71
C ARG A 70 0.58 -22.42 -3.45
#